data_AF-A0A957AM62-F1
#
_entry.id   AF-A0A957AM62-F1
#
_cell.length_a   1.000
_cell.length_b   1.000
_cell.length_c   1.000
_cell.angle_alpha   90.00
_cell.angle_beta   90.00
_cell.angle_gamma   90.00
#
_symmetry.space_group_name_H-M   'P 1'
#
loop_
_entity.id
_entity.type
_entity.pdbx_description
1 polymer ?
#
loop_
_entity_poly.entity_id
_entity_poly.type
_entity_poly.pdbx_seq_one_letter_code
_entity_poly.pdbx_strand_id
1 'polypeptide(L)' 'MEENSHLITSFVVRFIHSGPPENTTYRGAILNVQTNEEMAFVHWEEAVEFIRRFVRLSGEPETGE' A
#
# COMPACT_ATOMS: atom_id res chain seq x y z
N MET A 1 24.27 14.28 -17.52
CA MET A 1 24.25 14.12 -16.05
C MET A 1 23.00 13.31 -15.78
N GLU A 2 23.16 11.99 -15.68
CA GLU A 2 22.02 11.10 -15.43
C GLU A 2 21.60 11.34 -13.98
N GLU A 3 20.55 12.13 -13.80
CA GLU A 3 19.79 12.16 -12.55
C GLU A 3 19.23 10.75 -12.34
N ASN A 4 20.01 9.90 -11.65
CA ASN A 4 19.49 8.73 -10.96
C ASN A 4 18.58 9.22 -9.83
N SER A 5 17.47 9.83 -10.21
CA SER A 5 16.36 10.13 -9.33
C SER A 5 15.75 8.78 -8.99
N HIS A 6 16.30 8.12 -7.96
CA HIS A 6 15.64 7.03 -7.31
C HIS A 6 14.24 7.52 -6.95
N LEU A 7 13.23 7.08 -7.72
CA LEU A 7 11.84 7.44 -7.51
C LEU A 7 11.39 6.73 -6.23
N ILE A 8 11.55 7.42 -5.10
CA ILE A 8 11.05 6.95 -3.81
C ILE A 8 9.53 7.13 -3.82
N THR A 9 8.82 6.02 -3.80
CA THR A 9 7.38 6.00 -3.55
C THR A 9 7.12 5.72 -2.07
N SER A 10 6.26 6.50 -1.44
CA SER A 10 6.03 6.48 0.00
C SER A 10 4.56 6.27 0.30
N PHE A 11 4.28 5.40 1.25
CA PHE A 11 2.92 5.08 1.67
C PHE A 11 2.75 5.30 3.18
N VAL A 12 1.59 5.81 3.58
CA VAL A 12 1.16 5.85 4.97
C VAL A 12 0.06 4.81 5.15
N VAL A 13 0.28 3.84 6.04
CA VAL A 13 -0.71 2.82 6.38
C VAL A 13 -1.23 3.07 7.79
N ARG A 14 -2.54 3.17 7.93
CA ARG A 14 -3.23 3.31 9.22
C ARG A 14 -4.07 2.06 9.47
N PHE A 15 -3.92 1.47 10.64
CA PHE A 15 -4.81 0.42 11.13
C PHE A 15 -5.78 1.01 12.15
N ILE A 16 -7.06 0.74 11.96
CA ILE A 16 -8.17 1.22 12.78
C ILE A 16 -8.75 0.01 13.48
N HIS A 17 -8.63 0.01 14.80
CA HIS A 17 -9.19 -1.00 15.67
C HIS A 17 -10.38 -0.41 16.44
N SER A 18 -11.59 -0.75 16.01
CA SER A 18 -12.83 -0.25 16.59
C SER A 18 -13.54 -1.36 17.37
N GLY A 19 -13.07 -1.66 18.58
CA GLY A 19 -13.76 -2.60 19.49
C GLY A 19 -12.89 -3.16 20.62
N PRO A 20 -13.51 -3.86 21.59
CA PRO A 20 -12.78 -4.65 22.58
C PRO A 20 -11.89 -5.70 21.89
N PRO A 21 -10.76 -6.11 22.49
CA PRO A 21 -9.72 -6.93 21.86
C PRO A 21 -10.18 -8.31 21.37
N GLU A 22 -11.38 -8.73 21.75
CA GLU A 22 -11.85 -10.11 21.65
C GLU A 22 -12.59 -10.41 20.34
N ASN A 23 -13.00 -9.39 19.56
CA ASN A 23 -13.88 -9.61 18.41
C ASN A 23 -13.87 -8.52 17.32
N THR A 24 -12.76 -7.80 17.14
CA THR A 24 -12.73 -6.63 16.25
C THR A 24 -12.26 -6.98 14.85
N THR A 25 -13.03 -6.55 13.84
CA THR A 25 -12.61 -6.53 12.44
C THR A 25 -11.55 -5.45 12.25
N TYR A 26 -10.32 -5.83 11.89
CA TYR A 26 -9.30 -4.88 11.47
C TYR A 26 -9.79 -4.14 10.23
N ARG A 27 -9.80 -2.81 10.29
CA ARG A 27 -9.99 -1.95 9.12
C ARG A 27 -8.74 -1.10 9.00
N GLY A 28 -8.42 -0.66 7.81
CA GLY A 28 -7.28 0.21 7.59
C GLY A 28 -7.51 1.19 6.46
N ALA A 29 -6.54 2.08 6.30
CA ALA A 29 -6.45 2.97 5.16
C ALA A 29 -4.98 3.08 4.74
N ILE A 30 -4.73 3.10 3.43
CA ILE A 30 -3.43 3.35 2.84
C ILE A 30 -3.50 4.62 1.98
N LEU A 31 -2.51 5.49 2.14
CA LEU A 31 -2.35 6.74 1.39
C LEU A 31 -1.03 6.69 0.62
N ASN A 32 -1.07 6.93 -0.69
CA ASN A 32 0.12 7.26 -1.46
C ASN A 32 0.46 8.74 -1.26
N VAL A 33 1.65 9.04 -0.73
CA VAL A 33 2.06 10.42 -0.39
C VAL A 33 2.29 11.26 -1.65
N GLN A 34 2.73 10.65 -2.75
CA GLN A 34 3.03 11.34 -4.00
C GLN A 34 1.76 11.70 -4.78
N THR A 35 0.78 10.80 -4.86
CA THR A 35 -0.46 11.05 -5.62
C THR A 35 -1.61 11.58 -4.78
N ASN A 36 -1.47 11.54 -3.45
CA ASN A 36 -2.53 11.84 -2.49
C ASN A 36 -3.79 10.95 -2.69
N GLU A 37 -3.63 9.78 -3.33
CA GLU A 37 -4.67 8.77 -3.43
C GLU A 37 -4.75 7.97 -2.13
N GLU A 38 -5.95 7.83 -1.58
CA GLU A 38 -6.24 7.07 -0.38
C GLU A 38 -7.23 5.94 -0.68
N MET A 39 -7.01 4.78 -0.04
CA MET A 39 -7.89 3.63 -0.14
C MET A 39 -8.10 3.00 1.25
N ALA A 40 -9.35 2.79 1.63
CA ALA A 40 -9.69 1.98 2.81
C ALA A 40 -9.58 0.49 2.47
N PHE A 41 -9.17 -0.33 3.43
CA PHE A 41 -9.11 -1.78 3.29
C PHE A 41 -9.62 -2.50 4.55
N VAL A 42 -10.06 -3.74 4.40
CA VAL A 42 -10.40 -4.64 5.50
C VAL A 42 -9.37 -5.77 5.60
N HIS A 43 -8.83 -6.19 4.45
CA HIS A 43 -7.80 -7.20 4.32
C HIS A 43 -6.48 -6.56 3.87
N TRP A 44 -5.36 -7.07 4.39
CA TRP A 44 -4.04 -6.52 4.05
C TRP A 44 -3.71 -6.67 2.57
N GLU A 45 -4.21 -7.72 1.94
CA GLU A 45 -4.06 -8.02 0.53
C GLU A 45 -4.57 -6.87 -0.36
N GLU A 46 -5.65 -6.19 0.03
CA GLU A 46 -6.16 -5.03 -0.69
C GLU A 46 -5.13 -3.87 -0.68
N ALA A 47 -4.48 -3.64 0.47
CA ALA A 47 -3.43 -2.62 0.57
C ALA A 47 -2.19 -2.98 -0.27
N VAL A 48 -1.85 -4.26 -0.38
CA VAL A 48 -0.76 -4.74 -1.25
C VAL A 48 -1.10 -4.51 -2.72
N GLU A 49 -2.33 -4.83 -3.15
CA GLU A 49 -2.78 -4.54 -4.52
C GLU A 49 -2.74 -3.03 -4.84
N PHE A 50 -3.07 -2.19 -3.87
CA PHE A 50 -2.90 -0.75 -4.01
C PHE A 50 -1.43 -0.34 -4.20
N ILE A 51 -0.51 -0.89 -3.41
CA ILE A 51 0.94 -0.61 -3.53
C ILE A 51 1.47 -1.02 -4.91
N ARG A 52 1.03 -2.18 -5.43
CA ARG A 52 1.45 -2.71 -6.74
C ARG A 52 1.13 -1.81 -7.92
N ARG A 53 0.14 -0.90 -7.78
CA ARG A 53 -0.17 0.11 -8.81
C ARG A 53 0.96 1.13 -9.01
N PHE A 54 1.85 1.29 -8.04
CA PHE A 54 2.88 2.35 -8.05
C PHE A 54 4.30 1.82 -7.97
N VAL A 55 4.51 0.62 -7.41
CA VAL A 55 5.82 -0.02 -7.33
C VAL A 55 5.72 -1.51 -7.61
N ARG A 56 6.76 -2.07 -8.22
CA ARG A 56 6.89 -3.52 -8.40
C ARG A 56 7.48 -4.13 -7.13
N LEU A 57 6.79 -5.10 -6.54
CA LEU A 57 7.25 -5.77 -5.32
C LEU A 57 8.18 -6.94 -5.68
N SER A 58 9.21 -7.16 -4.87
CA SER A 58 10.17 -8.25 -5.09
C SER A 58 9.47 -9.60 -4.95
N GLY A 59 9.61 -10.47 -5.98
CA GLY A 59 8.98 -11.79 -6.02
C GLY A 59 7.80 -11.91 -6.99
N GLU A 60 7.41 -10.83 -7.66
CA GLU A 60 6.44 -10.88 -8.76
C GLU A 60 7.13 -11.37 -10.05
N PRO A 61 6.56 -12.36 -10.76
CA PRO A 61 7.11 -12.79 -12.04
C PRO A 61 7.22 -11.57 -12.94
N GLU A 62 8.35 -11.45 -13.63
CA GLU A 62 8.44 -10.59 -14.79
C GLU A 62 7.45 -11.11 -15.81
N THR A 63 6.26 -10.51 -15.82
CA THR A 63 5.37 -10.56 -16.98
C THR A 63 6.10 -9.80 -18.09
N GLY A 64 7.06 -10.47 -18.70
CA GLY A 64 7.66 -10.08 -19.96
C GLY A 64 6.66 -10.38 -21.04
N GLU A 65 6.19 -9.33 -21.68
CA GLU A 65 5.61 -9.37 -23.03
C GLU A 65 6.53 -8.56 -23.95
#